data_AF-A0A4P9VPC7-F1
#
_entry.id   AF-A0A4P9VPC7-F1
#
_cell.length_a   1.000
_cell.length_b   1.000
_cell.length_c   1.000
_cell.angle_alpha   90.00
_cell.angle_beta   90.00
_cell.angle_gamma   90.00
#
_symmetry.space_group_name_H-M   'P 1'
#
loop_
_entity.id
_entity.type
_entity.pdbx_description
1 polymer ?
#
loop_
_entity_poly.entity_id
_entity_poly.type
_entity_poly.pdbx_seq_one_letter_code
_entity_poly.pdbx_strand_id
1 'polypeptide(L)'
;MGKAYPSREQRAITRHQLNAYLTIYNRFTDRPIGYIGNISAQGLMLISEIPVMVGESFEMRIKIPHEVSPTEVYIDFKAVSQWSKPDVDQRYFDSGFEIVEADQGIINLASSLREFFSFR
;
A
#
# COMPACT_ATOMS: atom_id res chain seq x y z
N MET A 1 -24.07 -13.08 -9.06
CA MET A 1 -23.56 -11.82 -9.65
C MET A 1 -22.05 -11.80 -9.47
N GLY A 2 -21.28 -12.05 -10.53
CA GLY A 2 -19.81 -12.08 -10.47
C GLY A 2 -19.24 -10.68 -10.46
N LYS A 3 -18.30 -10.40 -9.55
CA LYS A 3 -17.52 -9.15 -9.56
C LYS A 3 -16.68 -9.14 -10.86
N ALA A 4 -16.94 -8.18 -11.74
CA ALA A 4 -16.13 -7.97 -12.92
C ALA A 4 -14.75 -7.45 -12.48
N TYR A 5 -13.72 -8.28 -12.65
CA TYR A 5 -12.33 -7.85 -12.44
C TYR A 5 -11.80 -7.22 -13.75
N PRO A 6 -11.07 -6.10 -13.68
CA PRO A 6 -10.53 -5.47 -14.87
C PRO A 6 -9.53 -6.39 -15.59
N SER A 7 -9.67 -6.43 -16.92
CA SER A 7 -8.87 -7.24 -17.84
C SER A 7 -7.40 -6.81 -17.86
N ARG A 8 -6.54 -7.73 -18.35
CA ARG A 8 -5.07 -7.67 -18.26
C ARG A 8 -4.41 -6.41 -18.84
N GLU A 9 -5.08 -5.68 -19.72
CA GLU A 9 -4.48 -4.55 -20.45
C GLU A 9 -4.70 -3.17 -19.79
N GLN A 10 -5.46 -3.07 -18.69
CA GLN A 10 -5.78 -1.79 -18.03
C GLN A 10 -5.02 -1.51 -16.72
N ARG A 11 -3.96 -2.28 -16.40
CA ARG A 11 -3.29 -2.20 -15.08
C ARG A 11 -2.08 -1.26 -15.00
N ALA A 12 -1.82 -0.48 -16.03
CA ALA A 12 -0.76 0.53 -15.96
C ALA A 12 -1.24 1.74 -15.14
N ILE A 13 -0.73 1.86 -13.91
CA ILE A 13 -0.91 3.04 -13.06
C ILE A 13 -0.27 4.25 -13.76
N THR A 14 -0.89 5.43 -13.73
CA THR A 14 -0.24 6.68 -14.19
C THR A 14 0.47 7.40 -13.05
N ARG A 15 1.42 8.31 -13.32
CA ARG A 15 2.18 9.04 -12.28
C ARG A 15 1.29 9.80 -11.29
N HIS A 16 0.17 10.38 -11.74
CA HIS A 16 -0.77 11.08 -10.86
C HIS A 16 -1.53 10.10 -9.95
N GLN A 17 -1.95 8.96 -10.49
CA GLN A 17 -2.62 7.91 -9.72
C GLN A 17 -1.66 7.21 -8.74
N LEU A 18 -0.37 7.13 -9.09
CA LEU A 18 0.67 6.49 -8.27
C LEU A 18 0.69 7.07 -6.85
N ASN A 19 0.73 8.40 -6.69
CA ASN A 19 0.77 9.01 -5.35
C ASN A 19 -0.40 8.57 -4.46
N ALA A 20 -1.59 8.41 -5.04
CA ALA A 20 -2.75 7.94 -4.31
C ALA A 20 -2.63 6.45 -3.92
N TYR A 21 -2.09 5.60 -4.82
CA TYR A 21 -1.80 4.19 -4.51
C TYR A 21 -0.70 3.99 -3.47
N LEU A 22 0.23 4.94 -3.38
CA LEU A 22 1.33 4.87 -2.44
C LEU A 22 0.93 5.27 -1.03
N THR A 23 -0.21 5.92 -0.80
CA THR A 23 -0.59 6.36 0.56
C THR A 23 -1.28 5.23 1.33
N ILE A 24 -0.76 4.90 2.51
CA ILE A 24 -1.43 4.02 3.47
C ILE A 24 -2.19 4.86 4.48
N TYR A 25 -3.41 4.42 4.80
CA TYR A 25 -4.28 5.00 5.82
C TYR A 25 -4.51 4.01 6.95
N ASN A 26 -4.72 4.53 8.16
CA ASN A 26 -5.32 3.75 9.23
C ASN A 26 -6.77 3.45 8.86
N ARG A 27 -7.14 2.18 8.82
CA ARG A 27 -8.46 1.72 8.36
C ARG A 27 -9.62 2.27 9.18
N PHE A 28 -9.43 2.49 10.48
CA PHE A 28 -10.48 2.92 11.39
C PHE A 28 -10.62 4.44 11.47
N THR A 29 -9.49 5.16 11.51
CA THR A 29 -9.50 6.62 11.67
C THR A 29 -9.45 7.36 10.34
N ASP A 30 -9.19 6.65 9.24
CA ASP A 30 -9.03 7.19 7.89
C ASP A 30 -7.92 8.26 7.78
N ARG A 31 -6.97 8.25 8.73
CA ARG A 31 -5.84 9.17 8.76
C ARG A 31 -4.66 8.55 8.00
N PRO A 32 -3.91 9.34 7.19
CA PRO A 32 -2.72 8.83 6.53
C PRO A 32 -1.67 8.43 7.58
N ILE A 33 -1.03 7.28 7.38
CA ILE A 33 0.07 6.80 8.24
C ILE A 33 1.43 6.92 7.56
N GLY A 34 1.47 6.96 6.22
CA GLY A 34 2.71 7.08 5.47
C GLY A 34 2.55 6.59 4.03
N TYR A 35 3.69 6.32 3.39
CA TYR A 35 3.77 5.93 1.99
C TYR A 35 4.42 4.55 1.82
N ILE A 36 4.00 3.81 0.80
CA ILE A 36 4.62 2.55 0.38
C ILE A 36 5.99 2.87 -0.22
N GLY A 37 7.06 2.43 0.44
CA GLY A 37 8.41 2.39 -0.15
C GLY A 37 8.62 1.13 -1.01
N ASN A 38 8.09 -0.02 -0.56
CA ASN A 38 8.08 -1.28 -1.31
C ASN A 38 6.90 -2.14 -0.84
N ILE A 39 6.40 -3.04 -1.69
CA ILE A 39 5.32 -3.97 -1.35
C ILE A 39 5.47 -5.30 -2.09
N SER A 40 5.12 -6.37 -1.38
CA SER A 40 5.00 -7.73 -1.87
C SER A 40 3.71 -8.36 -1.32
N ALA A 41 3.44 -9.62 -1.67
CA ALA A 41 2.32 -10.34 -1.09
C ALA A 41 2.51 -10.67 0.41
N GLN A 42 3.77 -10.70 0.89
CA GLN A 42 4.11 -11.10 2.27
C GLN A 42 4.38 -9.91 3.20
N GLY A 43 4.63 -8.73 2.64
CA GLY A 43 5.10 -7.60 3.44
C GLY A 43 5.24 -6.32 2.65
N LEU A 44 5.44 -5.23 3.38
CA LEU A 44 5.68 -3.91 2.81
C LEU A 44 6.70 -3.12 3.63
N MET A 45 7.25 -2.08 3.01
CA MET A 45 8.01 -1.04 3.68
C MET A 45 7.19 0.25 3.67
N LEU A 46 6.97 0.82 4.85
CA LEU A 46 6.29 2.09 5.07
C LEU A 46 7.32 3.19 5.33
N ILE A 47 7.20 4.29 4.61
CA ILE A 47 7.93 5.54 4.85
C ILE A 47 6.97 6.49 5.59
N SER A 48 7.36 6.95 6.77
CA SER A 48 6.47 7.74 7.65
C SER A 48 7.23 8.84 8.37
N GLU A 49 6.55 9.92 8.78
CA GLU A 49 7.18 11.04 9.52
C GLU A 49 7.50 10.70 10.98
N ILE A 50 6.78 9.72 11.54
CA ILE A 50 6.91 9.30 12.94
C ILE A 50 7.27 7.81 13.00
N PRO A 51 8.06 7.38 14.00
CA PRO A 51 8.35 5.97 14.17
C PRO A 51 7.08 5.20 14.50
N VAL A 52 7.02 3.95 14.04
CA VAL A 52 5.94 3.03 14.40
C VAL A 52 6.35 2.18 15.60
N MET A 53 5.38 1.79 16.41
CA MET A 53 5.61 0.83 17.49
C MET A 53 5.87 -0.55 16.87
N VAL A 54 7.00 -1.17 17.19
CA VAL A 54 7.43 -2.48 16.66
C VAL A 54 6.74 -3.63 17.40
N GLY A 55 6.36 -4.69 16.68
CA GLY A 55 5.64 -5.85 17.22
C GLY A 55 4.12 -5.68 17.25
N GLU A 56 3.63 -4.48 16.97
CA GLU A 56 2.20 -4.18 16.97
C GLU A 56 1.54 -4.49 15.62
N SER A 57 0.26 -4.83 15.70
CA SER A 57 -0.60 -5.07 14.55
C SER A 57 -1.35 -3.80 14.15
N PHE A 58 -1.35 -3.52 12.85
CA PHE A 58 -1.96 -2.34 12.27
C PHE A 58 -3.04 -2.72 11.27
N GLU A 59 -4.20 -2.07 11.37
CA GLU A 59 -5.29 -2.16 10.40
C GLU A 59 -5.10 -1.06 9.36
N MET A 60 -4.73 -1.48 8.15
CA MET A 60 -4.27 -0.61 7.08
C MET A 60 -5.25 -0.60 5.91
N ARG A 61 -5.30 0.53 5.20
CA ARG A 61 -6.14 0.75 4.03
C ARG A 61 -5.37 1.48 2.94
N ILE A 62 -5.55 1.03 1.71
CA ILE A 62 -5.20 1.77 0.50
C ILE A 62 -6.48 2.16 -0.23
N LYS A 63 -6.54 3.40 -0.68
CA LYS A 63 -7.69 3.93 -1.44
C LYS A 63 -7.39 3.88 -2.93
N ILE A 64 -8.26 3.22 -3.69
CA ILE A 64 -8.15 3.17 -5.15
C ILE A 64 -8.74 4.45 -5.73
N PRO A 65 -8.00 5.20 -6.57
CA PRO A 65 -8.50 6.43 -7.18
C PRO A 65 -9.75 6.19 -8.03
N HIS A 66 -10.65 7.17 -8.04
CA HIS A 66 -11.90 7.10 -8.82
C HIS A 66 -11.65 6.98 -10.34
N GLU A 67 -10.52 7.48 -10.81
CA GLU A 67 -10.10 7.38 -12.21
C GLU A 67 -9.79 5.93 -12.64
N VAL A 68 -9.55 5.04 -11.67
CA VAL A 68 -9.32 3.61 -11.92
C VAL A 68 -10.56 2.76 -11.62
N SER A 69 -11.41 3.22 -10.71
CA SER A 69 -12.69 2.57 -10.40
C SER A 69 -13.78 3.61 -10.17
N PRO A 70 -14.92 3.55 -10.89
CA PRO A 70 -16.01 4.52 -10.71
C PRO A 70 -16.67 4.45 -9.33
N THR A 71 -16.47 3.34 -8.61
CA THR A 71 -16.90 3.14 -7.22
C THR A 71 -15.72 3.27 -6.27
N GLU A 72 -15.95 3.77 -5.04
CA GLU A 72 -14.94 3.72 -3.98
C GLU A 72 -14.52 2.27 -3.75
N VAL A 73 -13.24 1.99 -3.95
CA VAL A 73 -12.64 0.69 -3.69
C VAL A 73 -11.51 0.88 -2.70
N TYR A 74 -11.49 0.04 -1.68
CA TYR A 74 -10.47 -0.01 -0.66
C TYR A 74 -9.78 -1.36 -0.70
N ILE A 75 -8.46 -1.36 -0.50
CA ILE A 75 -7.70 -2.57 -0.19
C ILE A 75 -7.41 -2.48 1.30
N ASP A 76 -8.17 -3.25 2.08
CA ASP A 76 -7.98 -3.38 3.52
C ASP A 76 -7.09 -4.59 3.82
N PHE A 77 -6.14 -4.42 4.73
CA PHE A 77 -5.23 -5.48 5.14
C PHE A 77 -4.71 -5.20 6.54
N LYS A 78 -4.16 -6.25 7.17
CA LYS A 78 -3.56 -6.19 8.49
C LYS A 78 -2.10 -6.58 8.40
N ALA A 79 -1.25 -5.82 9.09
CA ALA A 79 0.17 -6.06 9.07
C ALA A 79 0.81 -5.84 10.46
N VAL A 80 1.80 -6.66 10.77
CA VAL A 80 2.60 -6.57 12.00
C VAL A 80 3.93 -5.89 11.70
N SER A 81 4.21 -4.84 12.44
CA SER A 81 5.48 -4.10 12.36
C SER A 81 6.65 -4.97 12.85
N GLN A 82 7.72 -5.03 12.07
CA GLN A 82 8.89 -5.87 12.33
C GLN A 82 10.09 -5.04 12.79
N TRP A 83 10.21 -3.82 12.26
CA TRP A 83 11.28 -2.87 12.61
C TRP A 83 10.86 -1.46 12.21
N SER A 84 11.47 -0.45 12.84
CA SER A 84 11.34 0.97 12.48
C SER A 84 12.69 1.66 12.68
N LYS A 85 13.17 2.37 11.65
CA LYS A 85 14.50 3.01 11.65
C LYS A 85 14.43 4.37 10.97
N PRO A 86 15.18 5.38 11.43
CA PRO A 86 15.31 6.64 10.69
C PRO A 86 15.89 6.38 9.29
N ASP A 87 15.35 7.08 8.29
CA ASP A 87 15.90 7.15 6.94
C ASP A 87 17.20 7.98 6.92
N VAL A 88 17.95 7.96 5.82
CA VAL A 88 19.28 8.57 5.63
C VAL A 88 19.31 10.04 6.05
N ASP A 89 18.27 10.80 5.72
CA ASP A 89 18.14 12.23 6.04
C ASP A 89 17.53 12.49 7.45
N GLN A 90 17.22 11.43 8.21
CA GLN A 90 16.64 11.43 9.56
C GLN A 90 15.32 12.21 9.73
N ARG A 91 14.68 12.63 8.63
CA ARG A 91 13.37 13.29 8.61
C ARG A 91 12.20 12.30 8.62
N TYR A 92 12.44 11.10 8.11
CA TYR A 92 11.46 10.04 7.96
C TYR A 92 11.94 8.78 8.65
N PHE A 93 11.02 7.84 8.81
CA PHE A 93 11.26 6.50 9.31
C PHE A 93 10.83 5.49 8.27
N ASP A 94 11.76 4.61 7.91
CA ASP A 94 11.49 3.37 7.21
C ASP A 94 11.02 2.34 8.23
N SER A 95 9.92 1.66 7.94
CA SER A 95 9.36 0.64 8.81
C SER A 95 8.95 -0.57 7.99
N GLY A 96 9.44 -1.74 8.36
CA GLY A 96 9.10 -3.00 7.71
C GLY A 96 7.90 -3.65 8.38
N PHE A 97 7.00 -4.17 7.55
CA PHE A 97 5.78 -4.82 7.98
C PHE A 97 5.64 -6.19 7.32
N GLU A 98 5.22 -7.17 8.12
CA GLU A 98 4.72 -8.47 7.64
C GLU A 98 3.20 -8.36 7.47
N ILE A 99 2.68 -8.73 6.30
CA ILE A 99 1.24 -8.75 6.05
C ILE A 99 0.69 -10.08 6.57
N VAL A 100 -0.20 -10.01 7.56
CA VAL A 100 -0.75 -11.19 8.24
C VAL A 100 -2.17 -11.53 7.77
N GLU A 101 -2.92 -10.53 7.28
CA GLU A 101 -4.24 -10.74 6.68
C GLU A 101 -4.39 -9.80 5.47
N ALA A 102 -4.71 -10.33 4.30
CA ALA A 102 -4.93 -9.55 3.09
C ALA A 102 -5.85 -10.29 2.11
N ASP A 103 -6.55 -9.52 1.28
CA ASP A 103 -7.28 -10.06 0.14
C ASP A 103 -6.45 -10.04 -1.15
N GLN A 104 -7.07 -10.47 -2.26
CA GLN A 104 -6.44 -10.48 -3.58
C GLN A 104 -6.01 -9.08 -4.06
N GLY A 105 -6.54 -8.02 -3.47
CA GLY A 105 -6.20 -6.64 -3.76
C GLY A 105 -4.72 -6.34 -3.55
N ILE A 106 -4.10 -6.84 -2.47
CA ILE A 106 -2.66 -6.65 -2.20
C ILE A 106 -1.80 -7.28 -3.29
N ILE A 107 -2.11 -8.52 -3.69
CA ILE A 107 -1.35 -9.24 -4.72
C ILE A 107 -1.46 -8.51 -6.07
N ASN A 108 -2.67 -8.04 -6.40
CA ASN A 108 -2.92 -7.30 -7.62
C ASN A 108 -2.16 -5.96 -7.61
N LEU A 109 -2.19 -5.23 -6.49
CA LEU A 109 -1.48 -3.97 -6.34
C LEU A 109 0.04 -4.16 -6.47
N ALA A 110 0.62 -5.13 -5.76
CA ALA A 110 2.04 -5.43 -5.84
C ALA A 110 2.46 -5.78 -7.28
N SER A 111 1.62 -6.53 -8.00
CA SER A 111 1.86 -6.86 -9.41
C SER A 111 1.82 -5.61 -10.30
N SER A 112 0.80 -4.75 -10.14
CA SER A 112 0.67 -3.51 -10.91
C SER A 112 1.82 -2.53 -10.67
N LEU A 113 2.23 -2.34 -9.41
CA LEU A 113 3.36 -1.48 -9.08
C LEU A 113 4.67 -2.02 -9.66
N ARG A 114 4.89 -3.33 -9.60
CA ARG A 114 6.07 -3.97 -10.22
C ARG A 114 6.10 -3.77 -11.73
N GLU A 115 4.96 -3.94 -12.42
CA GLU A 115 4.85 -3.68 -13.85
C GLU A 115 5.13 -2.20 -14.17
N PHE A 116 4.60 -1.27 -13.36
CA PHE A 116 4.82 0.16 -13.53
C PHE A 116 6.29 0.58 -13.38
N PHE A 117 7.01 0.03 -12.40
CA PHE A 117 8.43 0.33 -12.17
C PHE A 117 9.38 -0.52 -13.02
N SER A 118 8.87 -1.46 -13.83
CA SER A 118 9.71 -2.20 -14.76
C SER A 118 10.20 -1.25 -15.86
N PHE A 119 11.51 -1.09 -15.99
CA PHE A 119 12.11 -0.32 -17.08
C PHE A 119 11.88 -1.09 -18.39
N ARG A 120 11.07 -0.52 -19.29
CA ARG A 120 11.03 -0.87 -20.71
C ARG A 120 11.83 0.14 -21.51
#